data_AF-W4PBR6-F1
#
_entry.id   AF-W4PBR6-F1
#
_cell.length_a   1.000
_cell.length_b   1.000
_cell.length_c   1.000
_cell.angle_alpha   90.00
_cell.angle_beta   90.00
_cell.angle_gamma   90.00
#
_symmetry.space_group_name_H-M   'P 1'
#
loop_
_entity.id
_entity.type
_entity.pdbx_description
1 polymer ?
#
loop_
_entity_poly.entity_id
_entity_poly.type
_entity_poly.pdbx_seq_one_letter_code
_entity_poly.pdbx_strand_id
1 'polypeptide(L)'
;MPQQAVGSEKDATEYDIDLKPYLGKNITLAICYKGVSNAKPQSKFYFLKMQIDKAFNNGQAETKPANSFGFTPINMDNKKNFKDQQKAVYKPQPDNKEYGYVTNNISGIWNLATLNNFYIHSSAKDADLKYSWLVSDPISIDNLCNPDMGVGIKNITQSVPSYTYTYKEAGTYTATFVANNANYLHHGGEVIRELTIHVTE
;
A
#
# COMPACT_ATOMS: atom_id res chain seq x y z
N MET A 1 16.39 -12.53 5.10
CA MET A 1 17.01 -11.53 4.19
C MET A 1 17.88 -12.28 3.19
N PRO A 2 17.87 -11.91 1.90
CA PRO A 2 18.60 -12.62 0.85
C PRO A 2 20.09 -12.78 1.20
N GLN A 3 20.62 -13.99 1.08
CA GLN A 3 22.03 -14.28 1.41
C GLN A 3 22.95 -14.25 0.19
N GLN A 4 22.38 -14.19 -1.02
CA GLN A 4 23.13 -14.18 -2.27
C GLN A 4 22.45 -13.27 -3.29
N ALA A 5 23.26 -12.65 -4.15
CA ALA A 5 22.75 -11.87 -5.28
C ALA A 5 22.04 -12.79 -6.29
N VAL A 6 20.89 -12.34 -6.78
CA VAL A 6 20.06 -13.06 -7.75
C VAL A 6 20.09 -12.34 -9.10
N GLY A 7 20.01 -13.09 -10.19
CA GLY A 7 20.18 -12.56 -11.54
C GLY A 7 18.93 -11.90 -12.14
N SER A 8 17.75 -12.19 -11.58
CA SER A 8 16.48 -11.65 -12.07
C SER A 8 15.38 -11.69 -11.02
N GLU A 9 14.26 -11.00 -11.29
CA GLU A 9 13.08 -10.95 -10.40
C GLU A 9 12.54 -12.35 -10.08
N LYS A 10 12.50 -13.25 -11.06
CA LYS A 10 11.96 -14.62 -10.87
C LYS A 10 12.77 -15.46 -9.86
N ASP A 11 14.03 -15.08 -9.65
CA ASP A 11 14.96 -15.76 -8.76
C ASP A 11 15.04 -15.06 -7.39
N ALA A 12 14.28 -13.97 -7.21
CA ALA A 12 14.26 -13.22 -5.96
C ALA A 12 13.59 -14.01 -4.83
N THR A 13 14.09 -13.82 -3.62
CA THR A 13 13.49 -14.43 -2.42
C THR A 13 12.22 -13.68 -2.06
N GLU A 14 11.08 -14.37 -2.08
CA GLU A 14 9.81 -13.87 -1.55
C GLU A 14 9.94 -13.60 -0.04
N TYR A 15 9.27 -12.55 0.42
CA TYR A 15 9.33 -12.15 1.81
C TYR A 15 8.00 -11.56 2.26
N ASP A 16 7.32 -12.31 3.13
CA ASP A 16 6.01 -11.96 3.67
C ASP A 16 6.08 -11.64 5.16
N ILE A 17 5.26 -10.69 5.58
CA ILE A 17 5.04 -10.37 6.99
C ILE A 17 3.55 -10.50 7.25
N ASP A 18 3.17 -11.29 8.25
CA ASP A 18 1.78 -11.35 8.70
C ASP A 18 1.40 -10.04 9.41
N LEU A 19 0.49 -9.29 8.78
CA LEU A 19 -0.02 -8.02 9.32
C LEU A 19 -1.30 -8.18 10.15
N LYS A 20 -1.86 -9.40 10.28
CA LYS A 20 -3.08 -9.65 11.10
C LYS A 20 -2.99 -9.11 12.53
N PRO A 21 -1.85 -9.21 13.26
CA PRO A 21 -1.73 -8.65 14.62
C PRO A 21 -1.89 -7.12 14.70
N TYR A 22 -1.85 -6.44 13.55
CA TYR A 22 -1.95 -5.00 13.41
C TYR A 22 -3.30 -4.53 12.87
N LEU A 23 -4.28 -5.41 12.67
CA LEU A 23 -5.64 -5.03 12.28
C LEU A 23 -6.21 -3.96 13.23
N GLY A 24 -6.82 -2.93 12.65
CA GLY A 24 -7.35 -1.75 13.35
C GLY A 24 -6.28 -0.74 13.80
N LYS A 25 -5.01 -0.92 13.43
CA LYS A 25 -3.91 -0.03 13.82
C LYS A 25 -3.29 0.67 12.62
N ASN A 26 -2.62 1.78 12.90
CA ASN A 26 -1.69 2.41 11.95
C ASN A 26 -0.29 1.83 12.16
N ILE A 27 0.36 1.45 11.06
CA ILE A 27 1.76 1.01 11.06
C ILE A 27 2.61 1.93 10.20
N THR A 28 3.91 1.91 10.43
CA THR A 28 4.90 2.53 9.53
C THR A 28 5.91 1.47 9.12
N LEU A 29 6.23 1.40 7.83
CA LEU A 29 7.28 0.54 7.31
C LEU A 29 8.59 1.33 7.26
N ALA A 30 9.66 0.75 7.80
CA ALA A 30 10.97 1.35 7.78
C ALA A 30 12.02 0.34 7.30
N ILE A 31 12.79 0.72 6.28
CA ILE A 31 13.85 -0.10 5.70
C ILE A 31 15.19 0.57 6.02
N CYS A 32 16.06 -0.14 6.73
CA CYS A 32 17.40 0.33 7.09
C CYS A 32 18.43 -0.27 6.15
N TYR A 33 19.19 0.58 5.46
CA TYR A 33 20.42 0.19 4.78
C TYR A 33 21.60 0.77 5.55
N LYS A 34 22.50 -0.11 6.03
CA LYS A 34 23.71 0.28 6.74
C LYS A 34 24.90 -0.54 6.25
N GLY A 35 25.85 0.11 5.59
CA GLY A 35 27.11 -0.51 5.22
C GLY A 35 27.89 -0.96 6.45
N VAL A 36 28.37 -2.21 6.44
CA VAL A 36 29.13 -2.82 7.56
C VAL A 36 30.62 -2.95 7.23
N SER A 37 30.96 -3.23 5.97
CA SER A 37 32.34 -3.34 5.48
C SER A 37 32.43 -2.88 4.03
N ASN A 38 33.55 -2.25 3.67
CA ASN A 38 33.87 -1.80 2.31
C ASN A 38 35.03 -2.58 1.69
N ALA A 39 35.52 -3.66 2.34
CA ALA A 39 36.55 -4.53 1.78
C ALA A 39 36.12 -5.24 0.48
N LYS A 40 34.81 -5.28 0.22
CA LYS A 40 34.17 -5.70 -1.02
C LYS A 40 33.14 -4.65 -1.45
N PRO A 41 32.67 -4.65 -2.71
CA PRO A 41 31.56 -3.79 -3.12
C PRO A 41 30.36 -3.95 -2.19
N GLN A 42 29.77 -2.83 -1.79
CA GLN A 42 28.55 -2.82 -0.98
C GLN A 42 27.36 -3.18 -1.88
N SER A 43 26.48 -4.06 -1.40
CA SER A 43 25.43 -4.67 -2.23
C SER A 43 24.32 -3.69 -2.61
N LYS A 44 23.75 -3.90 -3.80
CA LYS A 44 22.51 -3.25 -4.24
C LYS A 44 21.33 -4.08 -3.73
N PHE A 45 20.33 -3.42 -3.17
CA PHE A 45 19.10 -4.10 -2.70
C PHE A 45 17.90 -3.62 -3.50
N TYR A 46 17.25 -4.57 -4.17
CA TYR A 46 16.02 -4.36 -4.93
C TYR A 46 14.81 -4.77 -4.11
N PHE A 47 13.74 -4.00 -4.26
CA PHE A 47 12.41 -4.28 -3.72
C PHE A 47 11.46 -4.31 -4.91
N LEU A 48 10.92 -5.49 -5.18
CA LEU A 48 10.13 -5.79 -6.37
C LEU A 48 8.69 -6.07 -5.93
N LYS A 49 7.72 -5.41 -6.58
CA LYS A 49 6.28 -5.63 -6.34
C LYS A 49 5.88 -5.62 -4.86
N MET A 50 6.50 -4.74 -4.08
CA MET A 50 6.09 -4.55 -2.68
C MET A 50 4.64 -4.08 -2.64
N GLN A 51 3.81 -4.80 -1.89
CA GLN A 51 2.39 -4.51 -1.72
C GLN A 51 1.89 -5.03 -0.37
N ILE A 52 0.74 -4.53 0.05
CA ILE A 52 -0.05 -5.09 1.15
C ILE A 52 -1.31 -5.66 0.53
N ASP A 53 -1.51 -6.97 0.71
CA ASP A 53 -2.72 -7.65 0.28
C ASP A 53 -3.64 -7.90 1.47
N LYS A 54 -4.89 -7.44 1.32
CA LYS A 54 -5.98 -7.71 2.24
C LYS A 54 -6.92 -8.72 1.59
N ALA A 55 -7.25 -9.77 2.32
CA ALA A 55 -8.29 -10.73 1.94
C ALA A 55 -9.41 -10.67 2.97
N PHE A 56 -10.65 -10.57 2.49
CA PHE A 56 -11.86 -10.47 3.31
C PHE A 56 -12.60 -11.81 3.34
N ASN A 57 -13.34 -12.07 4.41
CA ASN A 57 -14.10 -13.32 4.57
C ASN A 57 -15.23 -13.49 3.54
N ASN A 58 -15.65 -12.42 2.88
CA ASN A 58 -16.67 -12.43 1.81
C ASN A 58 -16.07 -12.74 0.42
N GLY A 59 -14.82 -13.22 0.35
CA GLY A 59 -14.13 -13.55 -0.89
C GLY A 59 -13.58 -12.34 -1.67
N GLN A 60 -13.78 -11.11 -1.18
CA GLN A 60 -13.16 -9.93 -1.77
C GLN A 60 -11.69 -9.80 -1.34
N ALA A 61 -10.91 -9.09 -2.15
CA ALA A 61 -9.53 -8.76 -1.84
C ALA A 61 -9.19 -7.33 -2.30
N GLU A 62 -8.26 -6.70 -1.60
CA GLU A 62 -7.69 -5.40 -1.96
C GLU A 62 -6.17 -5.50 -1.95
N THR A 63 -5.53 -4.97 -2.99
CA THR A 63 -4.07 -4.84 -3.05
C THR A 63 -3.70 -3.37 -2.97
N LYS A 64 -2.86 -3.03 -2.01
CA LYS A 64 -2.29 -1.70 -1.83
C LYS A 64 -0.81 -1.71 -2.24
N PRO A 65 -0.46 -1.22 -3.43
CA PRO A 65 0.92 -1.23 -3.90
C PRO A 65 1.78 -0.15 -3.22
N ALA A 66 3.10 -0.36 -3.22
CA ALA A 66 4.08 0.53 -2.59
C ALA A 66 4.03 2.00 -3.05
N ASN A 67 3.48 2.28 -4.24
CA ASN A 67 3.29 3.65 -4.72
C ASN A 67 2.39 4.51 -3.81
N SER A 68 1.56 3.87 -2.99
CA SER A 68 0.61 4.51 -2.09
C SER A 68 1.12 4.61 -0.65
N PHE A 69 2.35 4.18 -0.39
CA PHE A 69 2.93 4.14 0.96
C PHE A 69 3.59 5.46 1.36
N GLY A 70 3.80 6.40 0.44
CA GLY A 70 4.38 7.72 0.77
C GLY A 70 5.83 7.64 1.27
N PHE A 71 6.66 6.78 0.66
CA PHE A 71 8.04 6.58 1.11
C PHE A 71 8.88 7.86 1.07
N THR A 72 9.51 8.17 2.20
CA THR A 72 10.47 9.26 2.39
C THR A 72 11.82 8.70 2.84
N PRO A 73 12.90 8.93 2.08
CA PRO A 73 14.26 8.61 2.51
C PRO A 73 14.68 9.40 3.75
N ILE A 74 15.60 8.84 4.54
CA ILE A 74 16.37 9.57 5.56
C ILE A 74 17.83 9.24 5.35
N ASN A 75 18.53 10.11 4.62
CA ASN A 75 19.93 9.92 4.27
C ASN A 75 20.81 10.38 5.44
N MET A 76 21.18 9.43 6.30
CA MET A 76 21.85 9.70 7.58
C MET A 76 23.23 10.36 7.42
N ASP A 77 23.89 10.10 6.29
CA ASP A 77 25.21 10.62 5.96
C ASP A 77 25.19 11.87 5.05
N ASN A 78 24.06 12.59 4.98
CA ASN A 78 23.87 13.73 4.06
C ASN A 78 24.95 14.82 4.13
N LYS A 79 25.65 14.97 5.26
CA LYS A 79 26.73 15.96 5.46
C LYS A 79 28.13 15.49 5.03
N LYS A 80 28.32 14.20 4.73
CA LYS A 80 29.65 13.63 4.47
C LYS A 80 30.18 13.90 3.05
N ASN A 81 29.40 14.55 2.18
CA ASN A 81 29.80 15.00 0.84
C ASN A 81 30.60 13.95 0.04
N PHE A 82 30.06 12.73 -0.06
CA PHE A 82 30.75 11.63 -0.73
C PHE A 82 31.00 11.91 -2.22
N LYS A 83 32.20 11.55 -2.69
CA LYS A 83 32.61 11.76 -4.09
C LYS A 83 31.68 11.06 -5.09
N ASP A 84 31.20 9.88 -4.74
CA ASP A 84 30.29 9.06 -5.55
C ASP A 84 28.83 9.52 -5.54
N GLN A 85 28.52 10.61 -4.82
CA GLN A 85 27.19 11.24 -4.78
C GLN A 85 27.17 12.67 -5.35
N GLN A 86 28.28 13.18 -5.89
CA GLN A 86 28.36 14.55 -6.44
C GLN A 86 27.42 14.80 -7.63
N LYS A 87 27.02 13.73 -8.33
CA LYS A 87 26.08 13.79 -9.47
C LYS A 87 24.62 13.54 -9.06
N ALA A 88 24.34 13.46 -7.77
CA ALA A 88 22.99 13.28 -7.29
C ALA A 88 22.15 14.51 -7.61
N VAL A 89 20.99 14.29 -8.24
CA VAL A 89 19.95 15.29 -8.39
C VAL A 89 18.77 14.78 -7.59
N TYR A 90 18.60 15.33 -6.39
CA TYR A 90 17.59 14.87 -5.46
C TYR A 90 16.19 15.28 -5.92
N LYS A 91 15.20 14.49 -5.51
CA LYS A 91 13.77 14.76 -5.67
C LYS A 91 13.08 14.68 -4.30
N PRO A 92 12.04 15.47 -4.06
CA PRO A 92 11.36 16.36 -5.02
C PRO A 92 12.13 17.65 -5.35
N GLN A 93 13.12 18.02 -4.54
CA GLN A 93 13.97 19.21 -4.78
C GLN A 93 15.45 18.81 -4.94
N PRO A 94 16.21 19.46 -5.87
CA PRO A 94 17.60 19.11 -6.19
C PRO A 94 18.58 19.10 -5.01
N ASP A 95 18.31 19.92 -3.98
CA ASP A 95 19.21 20.11 -2.84
C ASP A 95 18.74 19.41 -1.56
N ASN A 96 17.63 18.68 -1.60
CA ASN A 96 17.09 17.96 -0.43
C ASN A 96 17.90 16.68 -0.20
N LYS A 97 19.14 16.81 0.29
CA LYS A 97 20.04 15.68 0.53
C LYS A 97 19.56 14.80 1.68
N GLU A 98 18.90 15.40 2.66
CA GLU A 98 18.45 14.77 3.89
C GLU A 98 17.31 13.80 3.63
N TYR A 99 16.32 14.21 2.83
CA TYR A 99 15.07 13.46 2.61
C TYR A 99 14.81 13.13 1.14
N GLY A 100 15.74 13.46 0.25
CA GLY A 100 15.56 13.26 -1.17
C GLY A 100 15.92 11.85 -1.64
N TYR A 101 15.21 11.42 -2.68
CA TYR A 101 15.55 10.25 -3.48
C TYR A 101 16.12 10.69 -4.83
N VAL A 102 16.60 9.74 -5.62
CA VAL A 102 17.06 9.97 -6.99
C VAL A 102 16.30 9.11 -8.00
N THR A 103 16.42 9.44 -9.29
CA THR A 103 15.92 8.59 -10.39
C THR A 103 17.04 8.09 -11.30
N ASN A 104 18.27 8.53 -11.06
CA ASN A 104 19.49 8.01 -11.68
C ASN A 104 20.23 7.05 -10.73
N ASN A 105 21.32 6.45 -11.22
CA ASN A 105 22.13 5.53 -10.43
C ASN A 105 23.14 6.31 -9.57
N ILE A 106 22.83 6.49 -8.29
CA ILE A 106 23.70 7.14 -7.30
C ILE A 106 23.96 6.19 -6.14
N SER A 107 25.24 5.91 -5.88
CA SER A 107 25.70 5.01 -4.82
C SER A 107 25.13 5.38 -3.45
N GLY A 108 24.48 4.43 -2.78
CA GLY A 108 23.97 4.60 -1.41
C GLY A 108 22.79 5.56 -1.27
N ILE A 109 22.14 5.96 -2.35
CA ILE A 109 20.90 6.75 -2.32
C ILE A 109 19.76 5.90 -2.89
N TRP A 110 18.57 6.05 -2.30
CA TRP A 110 17.35 5.39 -2.78
C TRP A 110 16.97 5.90 -4.16
N ASN A 111 16.80 4.97 -5.10
CA ASN A 111 16.19 5.24 -6.38
C ASN A 111 14.71 4.85 -6.33
N LEU A 112 13.84 5.87 -6.41
CA LEU A 112 12.38 5.71 -6.38
C LEU A 112 11.75 6.14 -7.71
N ALA A 113 12.45 5.94 -8.84
CA ALA A 113 11.91 6.25 -10.16
C ALA A 113 10.60 5.51 -10.46
N THR A 114 10.49 4.28 -9.96
CA THR A 114 9.27 3.48 -9.94
C THR A 114 9.17 2.72 -8.63
N LEU A 115 8.03 2.83 -7.95
CA LEU A 115 7.79 2.11 -6.70
C LEU A 115 7.37 0.64 -6.91
N ASN A 116 7.19 0.19 -8.16
CA ASN A 116 7.09 -1.24 -8.47
C ASN A 116 8.45 -1.94 -8.43
N ASN A 117 9.54 -1.21 -8.65
CA ASN A 117 10.91 -1.72 -8.65
C ASN A 117 11.85 -0.61 -8.19
N PHE A 118 11.95 -0.45 -6.88
CA PHE A 118 12.83 0.54 -6.26
C PHE A 118 14.01 -0.15 -5.59
N TYR A 119 15.08 0.61 -5.37
CA TYR A 119 16.30 0.05 -4.81
C TYR A 119 17.16 1.11 -4.16
N ILE A 120 18.09 0.67 -3.32
CA ILE A 120 19.26 1.48 -2.94
C ILE A 120 20.48 0.97 -3.71
N HIS A 121 21.20 1.87 -4.37
CA HIS A 121 22.28 1.49 -5.27
C HIS A 121 23.53 1.02 -4.53
N SER A 122 24.23 0.03 -5.10
CA SER A 122 25.53 -0.45 -4.63
C SER A 122 26.59 0.65 -4.61
N SER A 123 27.62 0.46 -3.80
CA SER A 123 28.85 1.26 -3.81
C SER A 123 30.05 0.36 -4.16
N ALA A 124 31.06 0.93 -4.80
CA ALA A 124 32.26 0.19 -5.17
C ALA A 124 33.04 -0.31 -3.94
N LYS A 125 33.99 -1.22 -4.17
CA LYS A 125 34.98 -1.59 -3.15
C LYS A 125 35.71 -0.33 -2.67
N ASP A 126 36.03 -0.28 -1.38
CA ASP A 126 36.75 0.81 -0.71
C ASP A 126 36.01 2.15 -0.68
N ALA A 127 34.80 2.24 -1.26
CA ALA A 127 33.93 3.40 -1.12
C ALA A 127 33.46 3.56 0.34
N ASP A 128 33.21 4.80 0.75
CA ASP A 128 32.70 5.09 2.09
C ASP A 128 31.41 4.31 2.38
N LEU A 129 31.30 3.79 3.60
CA LEU A 129 30.09 3.11 4.06
C LEU A 129 28.91 4.07 4.05
N LYS A 130 27.77 3.60 3.53
CA LYS A 130 26.56 4.41 3.41
C LYS A 130 25.54 3.99 4.46
N TYR A 131 24.81 4.97 4.98
CA TYR A 131 23.73 4.75 5.92
C TYR A 131 22.50 5.58 5.51
N SER A 132 21.39 4.89 5.26
CA SER A 132 20.13 5.53 4.86
C SER A 132 18.95 4.68 5.30
N TRP A 133 17.84 5.36 5.61
CA TRP A 133 16.54 4.73 5.83
C TRP A 133 15.58 5.07 4.70
N LEU A 134 14.56 4.23 4.53
CA LEU A 134 13.36 4.55 3.76
C LEU A 134 12.15 4.29 4.65
N VAL A 135 11.34 5.32 4.87
CA VAL A 135 10.23 5.28 5.85
C VAL A 135 8.94 5.63 5.15
N SER A 136 7.88 4.83 5.34
CA SER A 136 6.56 5.11 4.79
C SER A 136 5.82 6.18 5.59
N ASP A 137 4.80 6.78 4.99
CA ASP A 137 3.73 7.43 5.75
C ASP A 137 3.01 6.38 6.63
N PRO A 138 2.23 6.81 7.64
CA PRO A 138 1.37 5.90 8.39
C PRO A 138 0.38 5.18 7.47
N ILE A 139 0.40 3.85 7.50
CA ILE A 139 -0.49 2.97 6.75
C ILE A 139 -1.53 2.42 7.71
N SER A 140 -2.80 2.74 7.45
CA SER A 140 -3.93 2.12 8.14
C SER A 140 -4.06 0.66 7.72
N ILE A 141 -3.97 -0.25 8.68
CA ILE A 141 -4.34 -1.66 8.54
C ILE A 141 -5.78 -1.77 9.05
N ASP A 142 -6.69 -1.09 8.38
CA ASP A 142 -8.11 -1.13 8.74
C ASP A 142 -8.67 -2.56 8.64
N ASN A 143 -9.72 -2.80 9.43
CA ASN A 143 -10.54 -4.00 9.35
C ASN A 143 -11.91 -3.67 8.75
N LEU A 144 -11.97 -2.61 7.94
CA LEU A 144 -13.21 -2.15 7.34
C LEU A 144 -13.40 -2.90 6.03
N CYS A 145 -14.47 -3.68 5.93
CA CYS A 145 -15.05 -3.98 4.64
C CYS A 145 -15.77 -2.73 4.15
N ASN A 146 -15.81 -2.51 2.83
CA ASN A 146 -16.71 -1.49 2.30
C ASN A 146 -18.13 -1.83 2.77
N PRO A 147 -18.85 -0.88 3.41
CA PRO A 147 -20.23 -1.15 3.81
C PRO A 147 -21.06 -1.48 2.57
N ASP A 148 -22.03 -2.38 2.73
CA ASP A 148 -22.97 -2.69 1.66
C ASP A 148 -23.61 -1.38 1.16
N MET A 149 -23.41 -1.07 -0.12
CA MET A 149 -24.01 0.11 -0.72
C MET A 149 -25.46 -0.20 -1.06
N GLY A 150 -26.37 0.66 -0.58
CA GLY A 150 -27.77 0.57 -0.93
C GLY A 150 -27.96 0.64 -2.45
N VAL A 151 -28.71 -0.30 -3.01
CA VAL A 151 -29.11 -0.27 -4.42
C VAL A 151 -30.38 0.56 -4.53
N GLY A 152 -30.39 1.57 -5.39
CA GLY A 152 -31.60 2.36 -5.66
C GLY A 152 -32.65 1.50 -6.35
N ILE A 153 -33.71 1.11 -5.62
CA ILE A 153 -34.78 0.25 -6.15
C ILE A 153 -35.83 1.07 -6.94
N LYS A 154 -36.15 2.28 -6.48
CA LYS A 154 -37.22 3.13 -7.05
C LYS A 154 -36.98 4.60 -6.76
N ASN A 155 -37.37 5.48 -7.69
CA ASN A 155 -37.46 6.94 -7.48
C ASN A 155 -38.87 7.46 -7.82
N ILE A 156 -39.08 8.79 -7.72
CA ILE A 156 -40.40 9.43 -7.96
C ILE A 156 -40.92 9.31 -9.39
N THR A 157 -40.04 9.07 -10.38
CA THR A 157 -40.42 9.01 -11.80
C THR A 157 -40.73 7.59 -12.27
N GLN A 158 -40.44 6.58 -11.44
CA GLN A 158 -40.54 5.17 -11.80
C GLN A 158 -41.61 4.47 -10.96
N SER A 159 -42.47 3.69 -11.62
CA SER A 159 -43.36 2.75 -10.94
C SER A 159 -42.73 1.37 -10.96
N VAL A 160 -42.27 0.90 -9.81
CA VAL A 160 -41.67 -0.43 -9.63
C VAL A 160 -42.60 -1.25 -8.73
N PRO A 161 -43.46 -2.12 -9.30
CA PRO A 161 -44.44 -2.88 -8.53
C PRO A 161 -43.82 -4.04 -7.74
N SER A 162 -42.65 -4.53 -8.15
CA SER A 162 -41.90 -5.57 -7.43
C SER A 162 -40.40 -5.43 -7.70
N TYR A 163 -39.59 -5.93 -6.75
CA TYR A 163 -38.13 -6.01 -6.86
C TYR A 163 -37.72 -7.45 -6.58
N THR A 164 -36.82 -7.99 -7.40
CA THR A 164 -36.29 -9.36 -7.25
C THR A 164 -34.78 -9.30 -7.13
N TYR A 165 -34.24 -10.04 -6.16
CA TYR A 165 -32.82 -10.24 -5.97
C TYR A 165 -32.55 -11.73 -5.76
N THR A 166 -31.43 -12.23 -6.27
CA THR A 166 -31.03 -13.64 -6.16
C THR A 166 -29.70 -13.74 -5.43
N TYR A 167 -29.72 -14.39 -4.28
CA TYR A 167 -28.53 -14.78 -3.55
C TYR A 167 -27.90 -15.99 -4.24
N LYS A 168 -26.62 -15.87 -4.63
CA LYS A 168 -25.93 -16.90 -5.41
C LYS A 168 -25.24 -17.95 -4.55
N GLU A 169 -25.05 -17.66 -3.28
CA GLU A 169 -24.29 -18.48 -2.34
C GLU A 169 -25.19 -18.87 -1.17
N ALA A 170 -24.94 -20.06 -0.59
CA ALA A 170 -25.59 -20.47 0.64
C ALA A 170 -25.09 -19.60 1.80
N GLY A 171 -25.99 -19.18 2.67
CA GLY A 171 -25.66 -18.23 3.72
C GLY A 171 -26.89 -17.66 4.42
N THR A 172 -26.63 -16.92 5.50
CA THR A 172 -27.66 -16.12 6.18
C THR A 172 -27.45 -14.66 5.85
N TYR A 173 -28.46 -14.02 5.28
CA TYR A 173 -28.41 -12.64 4.81
C TYR A 173 -29.46 -11.80 5.55
N THR A 174 -29.14 -10.53 5.79
CA THR A 174 -30.11 -9.53 6.23
C THR A 174 -30.40 -8.60 5.07
N ALA A 175 -31.59 -8.68 4.50
CA ALA A 175 -32.05 -7.76 3.46
C ALA A 175 -32.72 -6.55 4.11
N THR A 176 -32.10 -5.37 4.01
CA THR A 176 -32.61 -4.12 4.56
C THR A 176 -33.21 -3.25 3.46
N PHE A 177 -34.50 -2.99 3.56
CA PHE A 177 -35.23 -2.07 2.69
C PHE A 177 -35.45 -0.74 3.43
N VAL A 178 -34.90 0.33 2.87
CA VAL A 178 -35.09 1.70 3.37
C VAL A 178 -36.00 2.43 2.41
N ALA A 179 -37.20 2.77 2.87
CA ALA A 179 -38.17 3.56 2.12
C ALA A 179 -38.26 4.95 2.73
N ASN A 180 -37.93 5.98 1.95
CA ASN A 180 -38.02 7.37 2.37
C ASN A 180 -39.04 8.10 1.48
N ASN A 181 -39.98 8.81 2.11
CA ASN A 181 -40.90 9.68 1.41
C ASN A 181 -40.48 11.13 1.64
N ALA A 182 -39.59 11.66 0.81
CA ALA A 182 -39.16 13.05 0.90
C ALA A 182 -39.16 13.74 -0.46
N ASN A 183 -39.34 15.06 -0.44
CA ASN A 183 -39.10 15.96 -1.55
C ASN A 183 -38.22 17.15 -1.09
N TYR A 184 -37.98 18.12 -1.97
CA TYR A 184 -37.08 19.26 -1.67
C TYR A 184 -37.58 20.21 -0.57
N LEU A 185 -38.85 20.13 -0.17
CA LEU A 185 -39.49 20.98 0.85
C LEU A 185 -39.89 20.21 2.11
N HIS A 186 -40.12 18.90 2.01
CA HIS A 186 -40.76 18.09 3.03
C HIS A 186 -40.09 16.73 3.19
N HIS A 187 -39.78 16.39 4.44
CA HIS A 187 -39.32 15.06 4.85
C HIS A 187 -40.50 14.31 5.47
N GLY A 188 -41.18 13.51 4.65
CA GLY A 188 -42.43 12.78 4.98
C GLY A 188 -42.23 11.42 5.66
N GLY A 189 -41.05 11.16 6.21
CA GLY A 189 -40.76 9.99 7.04
C GLY A 189 -39.91 8.91 6.36
N GLU A 190 -39.25 8.11 7.21
CA GLU A 190 -38.43 6.97 6.82
C GLU A 190 -38.98 5.70 7.46
N VAL A 191 -39.03 4.63 6.67
CA VAL A 191 -39.41 3.29 7.12
C VAL A 191 -38.30 2.33 6.74
N ILE A 192 -37.77 1.63 7.75
CA ILE A 192 -36.81 0.55 7.57
C ILE A 192 -37.53 -0.79 7.77
N ARG A 193 -37.27 -1.75 6.90
CA ARG A 193 -37.74 -3.14 7.00
C ARG A 193 -36.57 -4.08 6.78
N GLU A 194 -36.44 -5.05 7.66
CA GLU A 194 -35.38 -6.05 7.59
C GLU A 194 -35.99 -7.44 7.44
N LEU A 195 -35.38 -8.25 6.57
CA LEU A 195 -35.76 -9.62 6.31
C LEU A 195 -34.53 -10.50 6.47
N THR A 196 -34.59 -11.49 7.35
CA THR A 196 -33.56 -12.53 7.43
C THR A 196 -33.85 -13.60 6.39
N ILE A 197 -32.91 -13.79 5.46
CA ILE A 197 -32.99 -14.78 4.40
C ILE A 197 -31.97 -15.89 4.71
N HIS A 198 -32.42 -17.13 4.80
CA HIS A 198 -31.55 -18.30 4.88
C HIS A 198 -31.53 -18.99 3.51
N VAL A 199 -30.35 -19.05 2.89
CA VAL A 199 -30.11 -19.76 1.64
C VAL A 199 -29.35 -21.04 1.99
N THR A 200 -29.96 -22.18 1.72
CA THR A 200 -29.35 -23.50 1.90
C THR A 200 -28.98 -24.09 0.54
N GLU A 201 -28.03 -25.03 0.54
CA GLU A 201 -27.69 -25.82 -0.65
C GLU A 201 -28.87 -26.66 -1.18
#